data_AF-A0A973EFW8-F1
#
_entry.id   AF-A0A973EFW8-F1
#
_cell.length_a   1.000
_cell.length_b   1.000
_cell.length_c   1.000
_cell.angle_alpha   90.00
_cell.angle_beta   90.00
_cell.angle_gamma   90.00
#
_symmetry.space_group_name_H-M   'P 1'
#
loop_
_entity.id
_entity.type
_entity.pdbx_description
1 polymer ?
#
loop_
_entity_poly.entity_id
_entity_poly.type
_entity_poly.pdbx_seq_one_letter_code
_entity_poly.pdbx_strand_id
1 'polypeptide(L)'
;MLTQAQRDLKPGALVEGPGKSLVQAHCSACHSLALVTQNRGDAEHWTGLIRWMQAEHKLWDLGSAEAPLVEYLATHYGAPANPPRRQPLQTQWREEPD
;
A
#
# COMPACT_ATOMS: atom_id res chain seq x y z
N MET A 1 1.39 12.87 -6.30
CA MET A 1 2.33 12.21 -7.24
C MET A 1 3.51 11.70 -6.44
N LEU A 2 3.99 10.48 -6.69
CA LEU A 2 5.18 9.96 -6.00
C LEU A 2 6.40 10.82 -6.37
N THR A 3 7.24 11.12 -5.39
CA THR A 3 8.53 11.80 -5.62
C THR A 3 9.47 10.88 -6.40
N GLN A 4 10.46 11.45 -7.09
CA GLN A 4 11.47 10.66 -7.79
C GLN A 4 12.18 9.69 -6.82
N ALA A 5 12.50 10.17 -5.61
CA ALA A 5 13.08 9.34 -4.55
C ALA A 5 12.20 8.14 -4.15
N GLN A 6 10.87 8.25 -4.20
CA GLN A 6 9.97 7.12 -3.94
C GLN A 6 9.96 6.06 -5.05
N ARG A 7 10.28 6.45 -6.29
CA ARG A 7 10.32 5.55 -7.45
C ARG A 7 11.60 4.72 -7.51
N ASP A 8 12.68 5.25 -6.93
CA ASP A 8 14.01 4.61 -6.96
C ASP A 8 14.20 3.62 -5.78
N LEU A 9 13.24 3.55 -4.85
CA LEU A 9 13.23 2.59 -3.76
C LEU A 9 13.02 1.15 -4.28
N LYS A 10 13.80 0.21 -3.76
CA LYS A 10 13.60 -1.22 -4.00
C LYS A 10 12.21 -1.66 -3.49
N PRO A 11 11.57 -2.67 -4.10
CA PRO A 11 10.30 -3.19 -3.60
C PRO A 11 10.36 -3.54 -2.11
N GLY A 12 9.41 -3.04 -1.33
CA GLY A 12 9.36 -3.23 0.12
C GLY A 12 10.28 -2.31 0.94
N ALA A 13 11.10 -1.46 0.30
CA ALA A 13 11.79 -0.39 1.01
C ALA A 13 10.80 0.74 1.35
N LEU A 14 10.82 1.16 2.61
CA LEU A 14 9.94 2.20 3.14
C LEU A 14 10.58 3.60 2.98
N VAL A 15 9.74 4.59 2.69
CA VAL A 15 10.14 6.01 2.66
C VAL A 15 10.57 6.45 4.05
N GLU A 16 11.63 7.25 4.17
CA GLU A 16 11.99 7.80 5.49
C GLU A 16 10.90 8.75 5.98
N GLY A 17 10.46 8.55 7.22
CA GLY A 17 9.44 9.39 7.85
C GLY A 17 8.97 8.88 9.22
N PRO A 18 8.31 9.75 10.01
CA PRO A 18 7.70 9.36 11.29
C PRO A 18 6.69 8.23 11.09
N GLY A 19 6.76 7.16 11.88
CA GLY A 19 5.87 5.99 11.76
C GLY A 19 6.42 4.86 10.88
N LYS A 20 7.52 5.08 10.13
CA LYS A 20 8.20 4.04 9.35
C LYS A 20 8.54 2.80 10.18
N SER A 21 9.12 2.99 11.37
CA SER A 21 9.53 1.88 12.25
C SER A 21 8.33 1.06 12.73
N LEU A 22 7.16 1.69 12.92
CA LEU A 22 5.92 1.00 13.29
C LEU A 22 5.41 0.12 12.14
N VAL A 23 5.38 0.66 10.91
CA VAL A 23 5.06 -0.16 9.72
C VAL A 23 6.04 -1.31 9.58
N GLN A 24 7.35 -1.06 9.76
CA GLN A 24 8.35 -2.11 9.65
C GLN A 24 8.17 -3.20 10.72
N ALA A 25 7.86 -2.82 11.96
CA ALA A 25 7.63 -3.78 13.04
C ALA A 25 6.35 -4.59 12.87
N HIS A 26 5.24 -3.97 12.44
CA HIS A 26 3.94 -4.64 12.42
C HIS A 26 3.57 -5.25 11.07
N CYS A 27 3.93 -4.61 9.95
CA CYS A 27 3.49 -5.03 8.62
C CYS A 27 4.45 -6.01 7.92
N SER A 28 5.62 -6.29 8.50
CA SER A 28 6.58 -7.27 7.95
C SER A 28 6.49 -8.66 8.59
N ALA A 29 5.68 -8.82 9.63
CA ALA A 29 5.67 -10.03 10.45
C ALA A 29 5.08 -11.27 9.74
N CYS A 30 4.21 -11.06 8.75
CA CYS A 30 3.51 -12.16 8.07
C CYS A 30 3.85 -12.27 6.57
N HIS A 31 4.20 -11.15 5.93
CA HIS A 31 4.55 -11.10 4.50
C HIS A 31 5.52 -9.96 4.21
N SER A 32 6.06 -9.94 2.98
CA SER A 32 6.95 -8.87 2.54
C SER A 32 6.26 -7.51 2.59
N LEU A 33 7.02 -6.47 2.97
CA LEU A 33 6.61 -5.07 2.85
C LEU A 33 6.38 -4.64 1.40
N ALA A 34 6.85 -5.42 0.41
CA ALA A 34 6.55 -5.16 -0.99
C ALA A 34 5.03 -5.11 -1.24
N LEU A 35 4.26 -6.01 -0.60
CA LEU A 35 2.80 -6.03 -0.67
C LEU A 35 2.18 -4.75 -0.05
N VAL A 36 2.78 -4.19 0.98
CA VAL A 36 2.33 -2.90 1.53
C VAL A 36 2.63 -1.78 0.55
N THR A 37 3.89 -1.70 0.08
CA THR A 37 4.37 -0.60 -0.76
C THR A 37 3.80 -0.58 -2.19
N GLN A 38 3.18 -1.66 -2.66
CA GLN A 38 2.47 -1.67 -3.95
C GLN A 38 1.04 -1.10 -3.86
N ASN A 39 0.46 -1.04 -2.66
CA ASN A 39 -0.91 -0.55 -2.45
C ASN A 39 -0.93 0.96 -2.23
N ARG A 40 -2.07 1.59 -2.52
CA ARG A 40 -2.30 3.04 -2.31
C ARG A 40 -3.69 3.26 -1.72
N GLY A 41 -3.79 4.15 -0.73
CA GLY A 41 -5.05 4.47 -0.08
C GLY A 41 -4.93 5.66 0.87
N ASP A 42 -6.05 6.29 1.18
CA ASP A 42 -6.13 7.26 2.26
C ASP A 42 -6.20 6.58 3.64
N ALA A 43 -6.30 7.37 4.70
CA ALA A 43 -6.33 6.85 6.07
C ALA A 43 -7.53 5.90 6.32
N GLU A 44 -8.69 6.18 5.71
CA GLU A 44 -9.87 5.33 5.82
C GLU A 44 -9.61 3.97 5.17
N HIS A 45 -9.06 3.96 3.95
CA HIS A 45 -8.70 2.74 3.25
C HIS A 45 -7.70 1.89 4.05
N TRP A 46 -6.63 2.49 4.55
CA TRP A 46 -5.62 1.77 5.33
C TRP A 46 -6.19 1.23 6.64
N THR A 47 -7.05 1.99 7.31
CA THR A 47 -7.75 1.52 8.52
C THR A 47 -8.65 0.33 8.19
N GLY A 48 -9.39 0.39 7.09
CA GLY A 48 -10.21 -0.72 6.60
C GLY A 48 -9.40 -1.99 6.34
N LEU A 49 -8.22 -1.86 5.70
CA LEU A 49 -7.32 -3.00 5.48
C LEU A 49 -6.79 -3.59 6.79
N ILE A 50 -6.42 -2.75 7.77
CA ILE A 50 -5.98 -3.21 9.09
C ILE A 50 -7.10 -3.99 9.79
N ARG A 51 -8.33 -3.48 9.76
CA ARG A 51 -9.51 -4.16 10.33
C ARG A 51 -9.77 -5.49 9.64
N TRP A 52 -9.68 -5.54 8.31
CA TRP A 52 -9.79 -6.79 7.56
C TRP A 52 -8.70 -7.80 7.94
N MET A 53 -7.44 -7.36 8.06
CA MET A 53 -6.35 -8.22 8.51
C MET A 53 -6.54 -8.73 9.94
N GLN A 54 -7.11 -7.91 10.84
CA GLN A 54 -7.42 -8.33 12.21
C GLN A 54 -8.54 -9.38 12.23
N ALA A 55 -9.60 -9.20 11.43
CA ALA A 55 -10.72 -10.13 11.34
C ALA A 55 -10.33 -11.47 10.68
N GLU A 56 -9.76 -11.40 9.48
CA GLU A 56 -9.55 -12.56 8.60
C GLU A 56 -8.17 -13.20 8.74
N HIS A 57 -7.16 -12.40 9.07
CA HIS A 57 -5.75 -12.82 9.03
C HIS A 57 -5.05 -12.79 10.39
N LYS A 58 -5.81 -12.57 11.47
CA LYS A 58 -5.33 -12.61 12.86
C LYS A 58 -4.19 -11.62 13.16
N LEU A 59 -4.21 -10.48 12.48
CA LEU A 59 -3.39 -9.35 12.91
C LEU A 59 -3.81 -8.97 14.34
N TRP A 60 -2.83 -8.74 15.20
CA TRP A 60 -3.08 -8.34 16.58
C TRP A 60 -3.64 -6.91 16.67
N ASP A 61 -4.12 -6.55 17.85
CA ASP A 61 -4.47 -5.16 18.15
C ASP A 61 -3.20 -4.31 18.16
N LEU A 62 -3.17 -3.29 17.30
CA LEU A 62 -2.04 -2.36 17.17
C LEU A 62 -2.03 -1.30 18.27
N GLY A 63 -3.13 -1.12 19.01
CA GLY A 63 -3.24 -0.16 20.10
C GLY A 63 -2.80 1.25 19.70
N SER A 64 -1.95 1.87 20.51
CA SER A 64 -1.45 3.24 20.25
C SER A 64 -0.54 3.34 19.02
N ALA A 65 -0.07 2.22 18.45
CA ALA A 65 0.72 2.24 17.22
C ALA A 65 -0.13 2.48 15.97
N GLU A 66 -1.44 2.25 16.03
CA GLU A 66 -2.29 2.28 14.83
C GLU A 66 -2.36 3.66 14.18
N ALA A 67 -2.70 4.70 14.95
CA ALA A 67 -2.86 6.06 14.41
C ALA A 67 -1.60 6.58 13.68
N PRO A 68 -0.39 6.56 14.30
CA PRO A 68 0.82 7.01 13.59
C PRO A 68 1.22 6.08 12.44
N LEU A 69 0.87 4.79 12.49
CA LEU A 69 1.10 3.86 11.38
C LEU A 69 0.20 4.19 10.18
N VAL A 70 -1.09 4.41 10.40
CA VAL A 70 -2.06 4.81 9.37
C VAL A 70 -1.69 6.17 8.77
N GLU A 71 -1.31 7.13 9.61
CA GLU A 71 -0.87 8.46 9.16
C GLU A 71 0.34 8.37 8.22
N TYR A 72 1.34 7.55 8.58
CA TYR A 72 2.49 7.30 7.73
C TYR A 72 2.10 6.65 6.39
N LEU A 73 1.23 5.62 6.42
CA LEU A 73 0.78 4.95 5.21
C LEU A 73 -0.01 5.89 4.29
N ALA A 74 -0.93 6.69 4.84
CA ALA A 74 -1.70 7.66 4.08
C ALA A 74 -0.81 8.78 3.51
N THR A 75 0.16 9.28 4.27
CA THR A 75 1.07 10.34 3.84
C THR A 75 2.00 9.88 2.72
N HIS A 76 2.62 8.71 2.87
CA HIS A 76 3.67 8.26 1.94
C HIS A 76 3.15 7.34 0.83
N TYR A 77 2.03 6.66 1.07
CA TYR A 77 1.40 5.71 0.15
C TYR A 77 -0.09 6.05 -0.09
N GLY A 78 -0.42 7.34 -0.05
CA GLY A 78 -1.72 7.90 -0.39
C GLY A 78 -2.18 7.61 -1.83
N ALA A 79 -3.49 7.44 -2.04
CA ALA A 79 -4.06 7.47 -3.39
C ALA A 79 -4.06 8.91 -3.93
N PRO A 80 -3.67 9.16 -5.20
CA PRO A 80 -3.84 10.47 -5.79
C PRO A 80 -5.33 10.78 -5.98
N ALA A 81 -5.72 12.03 -5.74
CA ALA A 81 -7.11 12.49 -5.85
C ALA A 81 -7.76 12.20 -7.23
N ASN A 82 -6.95 12.11 -8.29
CA ASN A 82 -7.38 11.67 -9.61
C ASN A 82 -6.41 10.59 -10.10
N PRO A 83 -6.69 9.29 -9.87
CA PRO A 83 -5.83 8.23 -10.34
C PRO A 83 -5.87 8.19 -11.87
N PRO A 84 -4.71 8.23 -12.56
CA PRO A 84 -4.70 8.16 -14.01
C PRO A 84 -5.25 6.80 -14.44
N ARG A 85 -6.48 6.78 -14.98
CA ARG A 85 -7.01 5.60 -15.65
C ARG A 85 -6.25 5.43 -16.95
N ARG A 86 -5.61 4.28 -17.15
CA ARG A 86 -5.04 3.94 -18.45
C ARG A 86 -6.16 3.92 -19.48
N GLN A 87 -5.94 4.50 -20.66
CA GLN A 87 -6.90 4.38 -21.75
C GLN A 87 -7.11 2.88 -22.09
N PRO A 88 -8.32 2.51 -22.54
CA PRO A 88 -8.56 1.13 -22.98
C PRO A 88 -7.55 0.75 -24.08
N LEU A 89 -7.07 -0.49 -24.03
CA LEU A 89 -6.21 -1.02 -25.08
C LEU A 89 -7.00 -1.07 -26.38
N GLN A 90 -6.41 -0.59 -27.48
CA GLN A 90 -6.96 -0.73 -28.82
C GLN A 90 -6.60 -2.13 -29.34
N THR A 91 -7.37 -3.15 -28.96
CA THR A 91 -7.11 -4.55 -29.34
C THR A 91 -7.92 -4.94 -30.57
N GLN A 92 -7.25 -5.47 -31.60
CA GLN A 92 -7.88 -6.35 -32.58
C GLN A 92 -7.55 -7.79 -32.16
N TRP A 93 -8.54 -8.55 -31.73
CA TRP A 93 -8.37 -9.95 -31.38
C TRP A 93 -8.07 -10.75 -32.66
N ARG A 94 -6.92 -11.42 -32.71
CA ARG A 94 -6.63 -12.39 -33.76
C ARG A 94 -7.28 -13.71 -33.35
N GLU A 95 -8.20 -14.21 -34.16
CA GLU A 95 -8.74 -15.56 -34.02
C GLU A 95 -7.63 -16.55 -34.40
N GLU A 96 -7.32 -17.49 -33.51
CA GLU A 96 -6.43 -18.62 -33.83
C GLU A 96 -7.25 -19.66 -34.62
N PRO A 97 -6.73 -20.21 -35.71
CA PRO A 97 -7.40 -21.29 -36.43
C PRO A 97 -7.43 -22.58 -35.58
N ASP A 98 -8.56 -23.29 -35.64
CA ASP A 98 -8.84 -24.55 -34.92
C ASP A 98 -7.79 -25.66 -35.13
#